data_AF-A0A965CL71-F1
#
_entry.id   AF-A0A965CL71-F1
#
_cell.length_a   1.000
_cell.length_b   1.000
_cell.length_c   1.000
_cell.angle_alpha   90.00
_cell.angle_beta   90.00
_cell.angle_gamma   90.00
#
_symmetry.space_group_name_H-M   'P 1'
#
loop_
_entity.id
_entity.type
_entity.pdbx_description
1 polymer ?
#
loop_
_entity_poly.entity_id
_entity_poly.type
_entity_poly.pdbx_seq_one_letter_code
_entity_poly.pdbx_strand_id
1 'polypeptide(L)'
;MPLMRDFSFVNDPWRKLADNEDVPRDGDVIINFTRLDEVADRLKLQAGKTGLHISNTVKPAQLQPLFNQIALISVAFPAFNDGRGFSIAKRLRHLGFTGTLR
;
A
#
# COMPACT_ATOMS: atom_id res chain seq x y z
N MET A 1 -4.33 -39.57 13.05
CA MET A 1 -4.86 -38.21 13.26
C MET A 1 -3.78 -37.34 13.88
N PRO A 2 -3.43 -36.19 13.30
CA PRO A 2 -2.83 -35.10 14.07
C PRO A 2 -3.62 -33.79 13.91
N LEU A 3 -3.88 -33.14 15.05
CA LEU A 3 -4.46 -31.81 15.16
C LEU A 3 -3.44 -30.76 14.70
N MET A 4 -3.77 -29.96 13.68
CA MET A 4 -3.06 -28.71 13.40
C MET A 4 -3.99 -27.52 13.66
N ARG A 5 -3.58 -26.83 14.74
CA ARG A 5 -3.93 -25.51 15.26
C ARG A 5 -4.47 -24.55 14.19
N ASP A 6 -5.63 -23.98 14.51
CA ASP A 6 -6.30 -22.83 13.90
C ASP A 6 -5.35 -21.93 13.08
N PHE A 7 -5.30 -22.16 11.77
CA PHE A 7 -4.79 -21.16 10.84
C PHE A 7 -5.87 -20.10 10.74
N SER A 8 -5.86 -19.12 11.64
CA SER A 8 -6.66 -17.92 11.46
C SER A 8 -6.08 -17.21 10.23
N PHE A 9 -6.59 -17.57 9.04
CA PHE A 9 -6.33 -16.85 7.81
C PHE A 9 -6.84 -15.44 8.05
N VAL A 10 -5.92 -14.52 8.38
CA VAL A 10 -6.23 -13.10 8.32
C VAL A 10 -6.53 -12.85 6.85
N ASN A 11 -7.82 -12.70 6.56
CA ASN A 11 -8.29 -12.34 5.24
C ASN A 11 -7.79 -10.91 5.00
N ASP A 12 -6.61 -10.78 4.39
CA ASP A 12 -6.04 -9.49 4.03
C ASP A 12 -6.98 -8.90 2.98
N PRO A 13 -7.78 -7.87 3.31
CA PRO A 13 -8.81 -7.37 2.40
C PRO A 13 -8.19 -6.68 1.18
N TRP A 14 -6.88 -6.47 1.20
CA TRP A 14 -6.13 -5.70 0.23
C TRP A 14 -5.70 -6.53 -0.98
N ARG A 15 -6.20 -6.16 -2.15
CA ARG A 15 -5.81 -6.75 -3.43
C ARG A 15 -4.74 -5.90 -4.11
N LYS A 16 -3.54 -6.45 -4.31
CA LYS A 16 -2.51 -5.78 -5.13
C LYS A 16 -2.87 -5.90 -6.60
N LEU A 17 -3.08 -4.77 -7.27
CA LEU A 17 -3.36 -4.71 -8.70
C LEU A 17 -2.05 -4.78 -9.49
N ALA A 18 -2.07 -5.49 -10.62
CA ALA A 18 -0.96 -5.49 -11.56
C ALA A 18 -0.85 -4.15 -12.30
N ASP A 19 0.30 -3.85 -12.91
CA ASP A 19 0.54 -2.58 -13.61
C ASP A 19 -0.34 -2.38 -14.87
N ASN A 20 -1.00 -3.43 -15.37
CA ASN A 20 -1.95 -3.33 -16.49
C ASN A 20 -3.38 -3.71 -16.09
N GLU A 21 -3.65 -3.80 -14.79
CA GLU A 21 -4.98 -4.12 -14.30
C GLU A 21 -5.78 -2.84 -14.04
N ASP A 22 -7.08 -2.89 -14.38
CA ASP A 22 -8.04 -1.84 -14.08
C ASP A 22 -8.40 -1.82 -12.59
N VAL A 23 -8.75 -0.62 -12.12
CA VAL A 23 -9.22 -0.43 -10.75
C VAL A 23 -10.65 -0.99 -10.63
N PRO A 24 -10.89 -1.99 -9.76
CA PRO A 24 -12.22 -2.54 -9.55
C PRO A 24 -13.14 -1.49 -8.93
N ARG A 25 -14.45 -1.67 -9.08
CA ARG A 25 -15.45 -0.73 -8.55
C ARG A 25 -15.57 -0.77 -7.02
N ASP A 26 -15.19 -1.87 -6.40
CA ASP A 26 -15.33 -2.10 -4.96
C ASP A 26 -14.15 -2.91 -4.41
N GLY A 27 -13.90 -2.80 -3.11
CA GLY A 27 -12.87 -3.54 -2.38
C GLY A 27 -11.60 -2.73 -2.13
N ASP A 28 -10.76 -3.20 -1.20
CA ASP A 28 -9.52 -2.51 -0.85
C ASP A 28 -8.41 -2.90 -1.84
N VAL A 29 -7.77 -1.92 -2.48
CA VAL A 29 -6.81 -2.18 -3.55
C VAL A 29 -5.47 -1.51 -3.32
N ILE A 30 -4.42 -2.10 -3.86
CA ILE A 30 -3.06 -1.57 -3.77
C ILE A 30 -2.50 -1.42 -5.17
N ILE A 31 -2.22 -0.18 -5.53
CA ILE A 31 -1.66 0.17 -6.84
C ILE A 31 -0.23 0.68 -6.69
N ASN A 32 0.53 0.66 -7.77
CA ASN A 32 1.85 1.26 -7.81
C ASN A 32 1.75 2.79 -7.79
N PHE A 33 2.61 3.46 -7.02
CA PHE A 33 2.67 4.91 -6.96
C PHE A 33 2.90 5.55 -8.34
N THR A 34 3.63 4.87 -9.24
CA THR A 34 3.85 5.35 -10.60
C THR A 34 2.57 5.40 -11.44
N ARG A 35 1.55 4.61 -11.10
CA ARG A 35 0.25 4.58 -11.79
C ARG A 35 -0.80 5.46 -11.12
N LEU A 36 -0.51 6.03 -9.95
CA LEU A 36 -1.49 6.77 -9.16
C LEU A 36 -2.16 7.87 -9.98
N ASP A 37 -1.39 8.68 -10.71
CA ASP A 37 -1.93 9.75 -11.55
C ASP A 37 -2.81 9.22 -12.69
N GLU A 38 -2.46 8.07 -13.29
CA GLU A 38 -3.22 7.46 -14.39
C GLU A 38 -4.59 6.96 -13.93
N VAL A 39 -4.65 6.36 -12.73
CA VAL A 39 -5.87 5.75 -12.20
C VAL A 39 -6.54 6.61 -11.12
N ALA A 40 -6.07 7.83 -10.88
CA ALA A 40 -6.56 8.72 -9.83
C ALA A 40 -8.07 8.95 -9.93
N ASP A 41 -8.58 9.19 -11.14
CA ASP A 41 -10.01 9.39 -11.37
C ASP A 41 -10.82 8.11 -11.13
N ARG A 42 -10.25 6.93 -11.41
CA ARG A 42 -10.89 5.64 -11.12
C ARG A 42 -10.92 5.33 -9.64
N LEU A 43 -9.83 5.61 -8.91
CA LEU A 43 -9.76 5.44 -7.46
C LEU A 43 -10.77 6.33 -6.73
N LYS A 44 -10.99 7.56 -7.21
CA LYS A 44 -12.02 8.45 -6.65
C LYS A 44 -13.45 7.91 -6.85
N LEU A 45 -13.67 7.11 -7.89
CA LEU A 45 -14.98 6.50 -8.22
C LEU A 45 -15.19 5.13 -7.55
N GLN A 46 -14.13 4.53 -7.00
CA GLN A 46 -14.19 3.23 -6.36
C GLN A 46 -14.79 3.33 -4.95
N ALA A 47 -15.62 2.35 -4.58
CA ALA A 47 -16.09 2.14 -3.22
C ALA A 47 -15.10 1.25 -2.45
N GLY A 48 -14.00 1.81 -1.95
CA GLY A 48 -13.00 1.05 -1.23
C GLY A 48 -11.83 1.89 -0.74
N LYS A 49 -10.94 1.29 0.07
CA LYS A 49 -9.71 1.97 0.49
C LYS A 49 -8.63 1.79 -0.57
N THR A 50 -7.89 2.87 -0.78
CA THR A 50 -6.72 2.86 -1.66
C THR A 50 -5.46 2.65 -0.85
N GLY A 51 -4.59 1.78 -1.34
CA GLY A 51 -3.25 1.57 -0.85
C GLY A 51 -2.22 1.85 -1.94
N LEU A 52 -1.06 2.34 -1.54
CA LEU A 52 0.02 2.69 -2.45
C LEU A 52 1.22 1.78 -2.24
N HIS A 53 1.69 1.19 -3.32
CA HIS A 53 2.97 0.50 -3.36
C HIS A 53 4.05 1.45 -3.87
N ILE A 54 5.07 1.71 -3.05
CA ILE A 54 6.15 2.66 -3.33
C ILE A 54 7.49 1.94 -3.36
N SER A 55 8.41 2.39 -4.23
CA SER A 55 9.80 1.95 -4.19
C SER A 55 10.55 2.52 -2.99
N ASN A 56 11.60 1.84 -2.52
CA ASN A 56 12.49 2.32 -1.46
C ASN A 56 13.32 3.58 -1.83
N THR A 57 13.13 4.14 -3.01
CA THR A 57 13.75 5.38 -3.50
C THR A 57 12.77 6.57 -3.49
N VAL A 58 11.47 6.33 -3.27
CA VAL A 58 10.44 7.37 -3.26
C VAL A 58 10.62 8.28 -2.05
N LYS A 59 10.42 9.59 -2.24
CA LYS A 59 10.53 10.58 -1.16
C LYS A 59 9.24 10.58 -0.33
N PRO A 60 9.30 10.32 1.00
CA PRO A 60 8.11 10.30 1.85
C PRO A 60 7.30 11.61 1.86
N ALA A 61 7.97 12.75 1.66
CA ALA A 61 7.31 14.05 1.60
C ALA A 61 6.32 14.17 0.43
N GLN A 62 6.52 13.43 -0.68
CA GLN A 62 5.59 13.42 -1.81
C GLN A 62 4.29 12.68 -1.47
N LEU A 63 4.31 11.81 -0.45
CA LEU A 63 3.16 11.01 -0.05
C LEU A 63 2.29 11.73 0.99
N GLN A 64 2.82 12.75 1.65
CA GLN A 64 2.11 13.54 2.66
C GLN A 64 0.74 14.08 2.19
N PRO A 65 0.59 14.67 0.99
CA PRO A 65 -0.73 15.12 0.50
C PRO A 65 -1.71 13.96 0.22
N LEU A 66 -1.20 12.73 0.08
CA LEU A 66 -1.99 11.54 -0.21
C LEU A 66 -2.42 10.81 1.07
N PHE A 67 -1.90 11.15 2.25
CA PHE A 67 -2.20 10.46 3.51
C PHE A 67 -3.69 10.43 3.84
N ASN A 68 -4.46 11.44 3.41
CA ASN A 68 -5.91 11.47 3.63
C ASN A 68 -6.72 10.67 2.58
N GLN A 69 -6.07 10.25 1.50
CA GLN A 69 -6.68 9.51 0.39
C GLN A 69 -6.34 8.00 0.43
N ILE A 70 -5.30 7.64 1.18
CA ILE A 70 -4.78 6.26 1.23
C ILE A 70 -4.85 5.73 2.66
N ALA A 71 -5.27 4.48 2.82
CA ALA A 71 -5.29 3.83 4.13
C ALA A 71 -4.09 2.90 4.36
N LEU A 72 -3.31 2.60 3.32
CA LEU A 72 -2.16 1.71 3.39
C LEU A 72 -1.02 2.19 2.48
N ILE A 73 0.22 2.10 2.97
CA ILE A 73 1.42 2.27 2.16
C ILE A 73 2.26 1.01 2.29
N SER A 74 2.59 0.42 1.14
CA SER A 74 3.44 -0.76 1.01
C SER A 74 4.78 -0.35 0.43
N VAL A 75 5.87 -0.63 1.13
CA VAL A 75 7.22 -0.27 0.66
C VAL A 75 7.86 -1.48 -0.02
N ALA A 76 8.43 -1.29 -1.22
CA ALA A 76 9.17 -2.33 -1.91
C ALA A 76 10.54 -2.55 -1.24
N PHE A 77 10.87 -3.81 -0.97
CA PHE A 77 12.16 -4.24 -0.43
C PHE A 77 12.91 -5.05 -1.49
N PRO A 78 13.64 -4.39 -2.42
CA PRO A 78 14.33 -5.08 -3.51
C PRO A 78 15.48 -5.99 -3.03
N ALA A 79 16.08 -5.67 -1.87
CA ALA A 79 17.09 -6.51 -1.23
C ALA A 79 16.85 -6.55 0.28
N PHE A 80 17.00 -7.75 0.87
CA PHE A 80 16.82 -7.97 2.32
C PHE A 80 17.76 -7.11 3.18
N ASN A 81 18.93 -6.76 2.64
CA ASN A 81 19.95 -5.96 3.33
C ASN A 81 19.78 -4.44 3.15
N ASP A 82 18.72 -4.00 2.46
CA ASP A 82 18.49 -2.58 2.18
C ASP A 82 17.60 -1.96 3.28
N GLY A 83 18.24 -1.48 4.35
CA GLY A 83 17.57 -0.81 5.48
C GLY A 83 16.84 0.49 5.14
N ARG A 84 16.82 0.92 3.87
CA ARG A 84 16.12 2.14 3.43
C ARG A 84 14.61 2.01 3.54
N GLY A 85 14.04 0.81 3.39
CA GLY A 85 12.60 0.60 3.55
C GLY A 85 12.11 0.95 4.97
N PHE A 86 12.85 0.51 6.00
CA PHE A 86 12.58 0.89 7.40
C PHE A 86 12.75 2.40 7.65
N SER A 87 13.78 3.00 7.04
CA SER A 87 14.02 4.45 7.15
C SER A 87 12.87 5.26 6.55
N ILE A 88 12.33 4.81 5.40
CA ILE A 88 11.13 5.39 4.78
C ILE A 88 9.92 5.22 5.67
N ALA A 89 9.65 4.00 6.17
CA ALA A 89 8.52 3.73 7.06
C ALA A 89 8.56 4.62 8.32
N LYS A 90 9.75 4.76 8.93
CA LYS A 90 9.96 5.64 10.08
C LYS A 90 9.68 7.10 9.73
N ARG A 91 10.15 7.57 8.56
CA ARG A 91 9.89 8.94 8.08
C ARG A 91 8.41 9.18 7.78
N LEU A 92 7.70 8.20 7.21
CA LEU A 92 6.25 8.27 6.99
C LEU A 92 5.48 8.44 8.30
N ARG A 93 5.85 7.68 9.34
CA ARG A 93 5.27 7.85 10.69
C ARG A 93 5.56 9.25 11.24
N HIS A 94 6.78 9.76 11.07
CA HIS A 94 7.13 11.10 11.54
C HIS A 94 6.39 12.22 10.80
N LEU A 95 6.07 12.02 9.52
CA LEU A 95 5.23 12.93 8.73
C LEU A 95 3.74 12.88 9.13
N GLY A 96 3.35 11.99 10.06
CA GLY A 96 2.00 11.87 10.56
C GLY A 96 1.14 10.82 9.84
N PHE A 97 1.72 9.89 9.09
CA PHE A 97 0.95 8.81 8.49
C PHE A 97 0.40 7.85 9.57
N THR A 98 -0.92 7.82 9.71
CA THR A 98 -1.62 6.98 10.70
C THR A 98 -2.09 5.64 10.14
N GLY A 99 -2.09 5.48 8.81
CA GLY A 99 -2.52 4.25 8.14
C GLY A 99 -1.60 3.04 8.37
N THR A 100 -1.88 1.99 7.60
CA THR A 100 -1.15 0.72 7.66
C THR A 100 0.14 0.82 6.85
N LEU A 101 1.28 0.44 7.45
CA LEU A 101 2.57 0.32 6.75
C LEU A 101 2.92 -1.16 6.63
N ARG A 102 3.28 -1.60 5.42
CA ARG A 102 3.71 -2.97 5.14
C ARG A 102 4.94 -3.04 4.25
#